data_AF-A0A2R6DTR7-F1
#
_entry.id   AF-A0A2R6DTR7-F1
#
_cell.length_a   1.000
_cell.length_b   1.000
_cell.length_c   1.000
_cell.angle_alpha   90.00
_cell.angle_beta   90.00
_cell.angle_gamma   90.00
#
_symmetry.space_group_name_H-M   'P 1'
#
loop_
_entity.id
_entity.type
_entity.pdbx_description
1 polymer ?
#
loop_
_entity_poly.entity_id
_entity_poly.type
_entity_poly.pdbx_seq_one_letter_code
_entity_poly.pdbx_strand_id
1 'polypeptide(L)'
;MTDSERSPEADAEASSGNGDANADPTTLADRVENGELRLYELDDHTDTETAATARRLAVERRTGVDLSATGDYAFAAEKARSNIENMVGGVQLPVGVAGPVTVHGEAADGDYHLPIATTAHSGPTRTRPRPRVRDVMCPTLA
;
A
#
# COMPACT_ATOMS: atom_id res chain seq x y z
N MET A 1 -40.22 61.77 2.15
CA MET A 1 -38.78 62.09 2.01
C MET A 1 -38.17 61.82 3.38
N THR A 2 -37.50 60.73 3.69
CA THR A 2 -37.02 59.53 3.00
C THR A 2 -36.84 58.53 4.15
N ASP A 3 -37.46 57.35 4.07
CA ASP A 3 -37.15 56.25 4.99
C ASP A 3 -35.80 55.67 4.58
N SER A 4 -34.86 55.66 5.53
CA SER A 4 -33.51 55.12 5.36
C SER A 4 -33.57 53.60 5.47
N GLU A 5 -33.59 52.92 4.32
CA GLU A 5 -33.41 51.47 4.23
C GLU A 5 -31.95 51.12 4.57
N ARG A 6 -31.75 50.48 5.73
CA ARG A 6 -30.47 49.88 6.14
C ARG A 6 -30.38 48.49 5.52
N SER A 7 -29.54 48.35 4.49
CA SER A 7 -29.20 47.07 3.87
C SER A 7 -28.59 46.10 4.89
N PRO A 8 -28.85 44.77 4.76
CA PRO A 8 -28.14 43.77 5.55
C PRO A 8 -26.70 43.61 5.05
N GLU A 9 -25.78 43.57 6.01
CA GLU A 9 -24.34 43.38 5.79
C GLU A 9 -24.08 41.94 5.33
N ALA A 10 -23.22 41.80 4.32
CA ALA A 10 -22.88 40.53 3.69
C ALA A 10 -22.12 39.62 4.67
N ASP A 11 -22.67 38.45 4.94
CA ASP A 11 -21.96 37.37 5.58
C ASP A 11 -20.80 36.92 4.67
N ALA A 12 -19.59 36.98 5.23
CA ALA A 12 -18.41 36.38 4.64
C ALA A 12 -18.58 34.86 4.64
N GLU A 13 -18.85 34.28 3.47
CA GLU A 13 -18.79 32.84 3.28
C GLU A 13 -17.33 32.38 3.45
N ALA A 14 -17.00 31.92 4.66
CA ALA A 14 -15.93 30.96 4.84
C ALA A 14 -16.28 29.72 4.02
N SER A 15 -15.55 29.51 2.92
CA SER A 15 -15.62 28.29 2.12
C SER A 15 -15.04 27.14 2.95
N SER A 16 -15.88 26.60 3.84
CA SER A 16 -15.64 25.38 4.58
C SER A 16 -16.27 24.23 3.79
N GLY A 17 -15.42 23.44 3.14
CA GLY A 17 -15.74 22.07 2.77
C GLY A 17 -16.58 21.89 1.51
N ASN A 18 -15.96 22.13 0.36
CA ASN A 18 -16.20 21.24 -0.77
C ASN A 18 -14.91 20.45 -0.96
N GLY A 19 -14.90 19.20 -0.50
CA GLY A 19 -13.82 18.28 -0.79
C GLY A 19 -13.73 18.12 -2.31
N ASP A 20 -12.62 18.57 -2.88
CA ASP A 20 -12.25 18.22 -4.25
C ASP A 20 -12.05 16.70 -4.26
N ALA A 21 -13.11 15.95 -4.51
CA ALA A 21 -13.11 14.48 -4.69
C ALA A 21 -12.29 14.02 -5.91
N ASN A 22 -11.43 14.90 -6.42
CA ASN A 22 -10.50 14.70 -7.51
C ASN A 22 -9.27 15.64 -7.35
N ALA A 23 -8.85 15.89 -6.11
CA ALA A 23 -7.65 16.66 -5.84
C ALA A 23 -6.44 15.93 -6.42
N ASP A 24 -5.71 16.60 -7.31
CA ASP A 24 -4.52 16.04 -7.96
C ASP A 24 -3.47 15.63 -6.90
N PRO A 25 -2.89 14.42 -6.99
CA PRO A 25 -1.90 13.93 -6.03
C PRO A 25 -0.71 14.88 -5.84
N THR A 26 -0.30 15.57 -6.89
CA THR A 26 0.84 16.51 -6.87
C THR A 26 0.55 17.69 -5.95
N THR A 27 -0.65 18.27 -6.09
CA THR A 27 -1.15 19.36 -5.26
C THR A 27 -1.31 18.94 -3.80
N LEU A 28 -1.85 17.74 -3.54
CA LEU A 28 -1.98 17.20 -2.19
C LEU A 28 -0.62 16.99 -1.52
N ALA A 29 0.36 16.49 -2.29
CA ALA A 29 1.72 16.34 -1.82
C ALA A 29 2.37 17.69 -1.48
N ASP A 30 2.12 18.76 -2.25
CA ASP A 30 2.62 20.11 -1.96
C ASP A 30 2.10 20.64 -0.62
N ARG A 31 0.81 20.43 -0.34
CA ARG A 31 0.18 20.82 0.94
C ARG A 31 0.79 20.06 2.12
N VAL A 32 1.14 18.79 1.93
CA VAL A 32 1.85 18.00 2.94
C VAL A 32 3.28 18.51 3.17
N GLU A 33 3.99 18.91 2.11
CA GLU A 33 5.34 19.52 2.22
C GLU A 33 5.31 20.87 2.94
N ASN A 34 4.32 21.70 2.65
CA ASN A 34 4.13 23.01 3.30
C ASN A 34 3.63 22.89 4.74
N GLY A 35 3.31 21.68 5.21
CA GLY A 35 2.84 21.42 6.57
C GLY A 35 1.36 21.75 6.81
N GLU A 36 0.60 22.06 5.76
CA GLU A 36 -0.84 22.32 5.78
C GLU A 36 -1.66 21.05 6.04
N LEU A 37 -1.16 19.91 5.56
CA LEU A 37 -1.74 18.59 5.79
C LEU A 37 -0.71 17.63 6.39
N ARG A 38 -1.19 16.64 7.14
CA ARG A 38 -0.44 15.47 7.59
C ARG A 38 -0.69 14.30 6.64
N LEU A 39 0.25 13.35 6.59
CA LEU A 39 0.16 12.18 5.70
C LEU A 39 -1.12 11.36 5.95
N TYR A 40 -1.55 11.24 7.20
CA TYR A 40 -2.73 10.43 7.55
C TYR A 40 -4.05 11.10 7.16
N GLU A 41 -4.08 12.43 7.03
CA GLU A 41 -5.30 13.21 6.71
C GLU A 41 -5.67 13.10 5.24
N LEU A 42 -4.77 12.61 4.38
CA LEU A 42 -5.01 12.52 2.94
C LEU A 42 -6.21 11.65 2.56
N ASP A 43 -6.52 10.60 3.34
CA ASP A 43 -7.68 9.74 3.07
C ASP A 43 -9.03 10.45 3.35
N ASP A 44 -9.02 11.55 4.10
CA ASP A 44 -10.21 12.39 4.32
C ASP A 44 -10.43 13.39 3.16
N HIS A 45 -9.45 13.54 2.27
CA HIS A 45 -9.44 14.52 1.18
C HIS A 45 -9.53 13.90 -0.21
N THR A 46 -9.26 12.62 -0.36
CA THR A 46 -9.28 11.94 -1.66
C THR A 46 -9.41 10.42 -1.50
N ASP A 47 -9.54 9.69 -2.61
CA ASP A 47 -9.56 8.23 -2.60
C ASP A 47 -8.19 7.62 -2.24
N THR A 48 -8.20 6.36 -1.79
CA THR A 48 -7.02 5.67 -1.25
C THR A 48 -5.86 5.54 -2.25
N GLU A 49 -6.12 5.46 -3.56
CA GLU A 49 -5.05 5.42 -4.58
C GLU A 49 -4.39 6.78 -4.75
N THR A 50 -5.20 7.83 -4.86
CA THR A 50 -4.73 9.21 -4.95
C THR A 50 -3.97 9.61 -3.68
N ALA A 51 -4.47 9.23 -2.50
CA ALA A 51 -3.81 9.47 -1.22
C ALA A 51 -2.47 8.73 -1.13
N ALA A 52 -2.40 7.45 -1.54
CA ALA A 52 -1.16 6.70 -1.56
C ALA A 52 -0.11 7.32 -2.51
N THR A 53 -0.55 7.80 -3.68
CA THR A 53 0.30 8.52 -4.62
C THR A 53 0.80 9.85 -4.06
N ALA A 54 -0.07 10.65 -3.43
CA ALA A 54 0.31 11.90 -2.78
C ALA A 54 1.33 11.70 -1.66
N ARG A 55 1.15 10.66 -0.83
CA ARG A 55 2.13 10.28 0.22
C ARG A 55 3.47 9.91 -0.38
N ARG A 56 3.49 9.09 -1.43
CA ARG A 56 4.72 8.70 -2.13
C ARG A 56 5.46 9.93 -2.65
N LEU A 57 4.77 10.82 -3.38
CA LEU A 57 5.36 12.05 -3.91
C LEU A 57 5.94 12.94 -2.81
N ALA A 58 5.24 13.10 -1.68
CA ALA A 58 5.76 13.87 -0.54
C ALA A 58 7.06 13.24 0.02
N VAL A 59 7.11 11.91 0.16
CA VAL A 59 8.32 11.21 0.62
C VAL A 59 9.47 11.35 -0.39
N GLU A 60 9.21 11.18 -1.69
CA GLU A 60 10.21 11.35 -2.75
C GLU A 60 10.80 12.76 -2.73
N ARG A 61 9.98 13.80 -2.55
CA ARG A 61 10.44 15.20 -2.47
C ARG A 61 11.32 15.47 -1.26
N ARG A 62 10.95 14.95 -0.08
CA ARG A 62 11.74 15.11 1.15
C ARG A 62 13.09 14.40 1.09
N THR A 63 13.13 13.25 0.43
CA THR A 63 14.30 12.37 0.45
C THR A 63 15.18 12.49 -0.79
N GLY A 64 14.64 13.00 -1.90
CA GLY A 64 15.28 12.99 -3.20
C GLY A 64 15.44 11.59 -3.81
N VAL A 65 14.73 10.58 -3.28
CA VAL A 65 14.80 9.18 -3.73
C VAL A 65 13.58 8.85 -4.57
N ASP A 66 13.79 8.19 -5.71
CA ASP A 66 12.72 7.66 -6.55
C ASP A 66 12.10 6.39 -5.91
N LEU A 67 10.77 6.37 -5.82
CA LEU A 67 9.96 5.27 -5.29
C LEU A 67 9.02 4.70 -6.36
N SER A 68 9.31 4.90 -7.64
CA SER A 68 8.47 4.42 -8.74
C SER A 68 8.26 2.90 -8.68
N ALA A 69 9.30 2.14 -8.32
CA ALA A 69 9.24 0.68 -8.23
C ALA A 69 8.32 0.17 -7.11
N THR A 70 8.19 0.89 -5.99
CA THR A 70 7.22 0.54 -4.94
C THR A 70 5.84 1.11 -5.23
N GLY A 71 5.76 2.19 -6.00
CA GLY A 71 4.51 2.77 -6.48
C GLY A 71 3.79 1.94 -7.55
N ASP A 72 4.51 1.05 -8.24
CA ASP A 72 3.96 0.10 -9.21
C ASP A 72 3.55 -1.23 -8.53
N TYR A 73 2.32 -1.27 -8.02
CA TYR A 73 1.73 -2.44 -7.37
C TYR A 73 0.45 -2.91 -8.08
N ALA A 74 0.23 -4.23 -8.08
CA ALA A 74 -0.81 -4.87 -8.89
C ALA A 74 -2.15 -5.10 -8.16
N PHE A 75 -2.41 -4.36 -7.08
CA PHE A 75 -3.64 -4.46 -6.29
C PHE A 75 -4.26 -3.10 -6.05
N ALA A 76 -5.57 -3.03 -5.81
CA ALA A 76 -6.22 -1.77 -5.44
C ALA A 76 -5.85 -1.40 -4.00
N ALA A 77 -5.37 -0.18 -3.79
CA ALA A 77 -4.93 0.35 -2.50
C ALA A 77 -6.02 0.23 -1.41
N GLU A 78 -7.30 0.35 -1.77
CA GLU A 78 -8.43 0.14 -0.85
C GLU A 78 -8.41 -1.25 -0.19
N LYS A 79 -7.93 -2.28 -0.90
CA LYS A 79 -7.83 -3.64 -0.34
C LYS A 79 -6.77 -3.78 0.74
N ALA A 80 -5.80 -2.87 0.79
CA ALA A 80 -4.74 -2.87 1.79
C ALA A 80 -5.07 -1.98 3.00
N ARG A 81 -6.18 -1.22 2.98
CA ARG A 81 -6.53 -0.23 4.00
C ARG A 81 -6.57 -0.79 5.43
N SER A 82 -7.01 -2.04 5.60
CA SER A 82 -7.03 -2.69 6.92
C SER A 82 -5.69 -3.29 7.35
N ASN A 83 -4.69 -3.29 6.47
CA ASN A 83 -3.40 -3.95 6.66
C ASN A 83 -2.22 -2.99 6.80
N ILE A 84 -2.36 -1.74 6.36
CA ILE A 84 -1.26 -0.76 6.35
C ILE A 84 -1.78 0.65 6.67
N GLU A 85 -0.95 1.44 7.36
CA GLU A 85 -1.17 2.87 7.58
C GLU A 85 -0.28 3.69 6.64
N ASN A 86 -0.75 4.85 6.19
CA ASN A 86 0.01 5.77 5.34
C ASN A 86 0.67 5.07 4.13
N MET A 87 -0.10 4.25 3.41
CA MET A 87 0.40 3.50 2.26
C MET A 87 1.08 4.44 1.25
N VAL A 88 2.30 4.08 0.80
CA VAL A 88 3.01 4.76 -0.30
C VAL A 88 3.17 3.86 -1.53
N GLY A 89 2.91 2.56 -1.37
CA GLY A 89 3.13 1.54 -2.37
C GLY A 89 3.14 0.12 -1.79
N GLY A 90 3.69 -0.82 -2.56
CA GLY A 90 3.91 -2.20 -2.16
C GLY A 90 5.33 -2.69 -2.49
N VAL A 91 5.77 -3.76 -1.83
CA VAL A 91 7.04 -4.44 -2.14
C VAL A 91 6.74 -5.76 -2.82
N GLN A 92 7.46 -6.04 -3.91
CA GLN A 92 7.37 -7.30 -4.61
C GLN A 92 8.29 -8.34 -3.94
N LEU A 93 7.75 -9.50 -3.59
CA LEU A 93 8.52 -10.63 -3.07
C LEU A 93 8.69 -11.68 -4.18
N PRO A 94 9.90 -12.20 -4.42
CA PRO A 94 10.08 -13.35 -5.30
C PRO A 94 9.28 -14.55 -4.79
N VAL A 95 8.54 -15.20 -5.68
CA VAL A 95 7.73 -16.38 -5.38
C VAL A 95 8.23 -17.57 -6.20
N GLY A 96 8.59 -18.65 -5.53
CA GLY A 96 8.91 -19.94 -6.12
C GLY A 96 7.85 -21.00 -5.79
N VAL A 97 8.02 -22.21 -6.34
CA VAL A 97 7.18 -23.37 -6.04
C VAL A 97 8.04 -24.56 -5.63
N ALA A 98 7.64 -25.27 -4.58
CA ALA A 98 8.20 -26.55 -4.20
C ALA A 98 7.17 -27.67 -4.43
N GLY A 99 7.53 -28.72 -5.16
CA GLY A 99 6.68 -29.90 -5.26
C GLY A 99 6.90 -30.78 -6.49
N PRO A 100 6.08 -31.85 -6.62
CA PRO A 100 5.03 -32.22 -5.66
C PRO A 100 5.62 -32.69 -4.31
N VAL A 101 5.01 -32.24 -3.21
CA VAL A 101 5.33 -32.65 -1.83
C VAL A 101 4.22 -33.57 -1.35
N THR A 102 4.58 -34.80 -0.99
CA THR A 102 3.61 -35.75 -0.43
C THR A 102 3.37 -35.46 1.06
N VAL A 103 2.11 -35.27 1.42
CA VAL A 103 1.62 -35.01 2.78
C VAL A 103 0.75 -36.18 3.21
N HIS A 104 0.97 -36.68 4.44
CA HIS A 104 0.06 -37.61 5.12
C HIS A 104 -0.22 -37.04 6.51
N GLY A 105 -1.36 -36.37 6.66
CA GLY A 105 -1.76 -35.71 7.88
C GLY A 105 -3.26 -35.81 8.09
N GLU A 106 -3.70 -35.50 9.31
CA GLU A 106 -5.12 -35.52 9.67
C GLU A 106 -5.96 -34.53 8.86
N ALA A 107 -5.40 -33.34 8.58
CA ALA A 107 -6.07 -32.27 7.86
C ALA A 107 -5.86 -32.31 6.34
N ALA A 108 -4.86 -33.04 5.85
CA ALA A 108 -4.50 -33.11 4.43
C ALA A 108 -3.74 -34.41 4.12
N ASP A 109 -4.13 -35.09 3.04
CA ASP A 109 -3.46 -36.27 2.51
C ASP A 109 -3.39 -36.19 0.97
N GLY A 110 -2.18 -36.18 0.40
CA GLY A 110 -1.97 -36.06 -1.05
C GLY A 110 -0.65 -35.40 -1.46
N ASP A 111 -0.52 -35.16 -2.77
CA ASP A 111 0.63 -34.47 -3.38
C ASP A 111 0.29 -32.99 -3.65
N TYR A 112 1.11 -32.07 -3.13
CA TYR A 112 0.85 -30.62 -3.21
C TYR A 112 2.01 -29.84 -3.82
N HIS A 113 1.69 -28.76 -4.54
CA HIS A 113 2.65 -27.74 -4.93
C HIS A 113 2.55 -26.57 -3.95
N LEU A 114 3.64 -26.26 -3.26
CA LEU A 114 3.68 -25.25 -2.22
C LEU A 114 4.28 -23.95 -2.77
N PRO A 115 3.52 -22.84 -2.84
CA PRO A 115 4.09 -21.54 -3.16
C PRO A 115 4.92 -21.03 -1.99
N ILE A 116 6.12 -20.51 -2.27
CA ILE A 116 7.06 -19.99 -1.27
C ILE A 116 7.50 -18.59 -1.70
N ALA A 117 7.15 -17.57 -0.92
CA ALA A 117 7.65 -16.21 -1.10
C ALA A 117 8.84 -15.97 -0.17
N THR A 118 10.02 -15.64 -0.72
CA THR A 118 11.23 -15.40 0.08
C THR A 118 12.25 -14.53 -0.64
N THR A 119 13.06 -13.78 0.12
CA THR A 119 14.25 -13.07 -0.37
C THR A 119 15.54 -13.86 -0.16
N ALA A 120 15.48 -14.98 0.57
CA ALA A 120 16.65 -15.80 0.88
C ALA A 120 16.89 -16.87 -0.20
N HIS A 121 18.13 -16.99 -0.66
CA HIS A 121 18.58 -18.01 -1.59
C HIS A 121 19.03 -19.28 -0.85
N SER A 122 18.48 -20.44 -1.18
CA SER A 122 18.79 -21.72 -0.52
C SER A 122 19.94 -22.52 -1.17
N GLY A 123 20.65 -21.97 -2.16
CA GLY A 123 21.71 -22.68 -2.89
C GLY A 123 21.15 -23.59 -4.01
N PRO A 124 22.00 -24.41 -4.66
CA PRO A 124 21.54 -25.28 -5.74
C PRO A 124 20.50 -26.28 -5.22
N THR A 125 19.37 -26.36 -5.92
CA THR A 125 18.33 -27.37 -5.69
C THR A 125 18.94 -28.75 -5.90
N ARG A 126 19.29 -29.43 -4.80
CA ARG A 126 19.68 -30.85 -4.86
C ARG A 126 18.48 -31.64 -5.39
N THR A 127 18.64 -32.25 -6.55
CA THR A 127 17.70 -33.24 -7.11
C THR A 127 17.69 -34.47 -6.20
N ARG A 128 16.93 -34.41 -5.11
CA ARG A 128 16.61 -35.55 -4.26
C ARG A 128 15.32 -36.22 -4.75
N PRO A 129 15.07 -37.50 -4.41
CA PRO A 129 13.75 -38.11 -4.60
C PRO A 129 12.64 -37.24 -3.98
N ARG A 130 11.40 -37.41 -4.46
CA ARG A 130 10.24 -36.55 -4.15
C ARG A 130 10.27 -36.01 -2.71
N PRO A 131 10.32 -34.68 -2.51
CA PRO A 131 10.46 -34.09 -1.20
C PRO A 131 9.26 -34.45 -0.32
N ARG A 132 9.52 -34.89 0.91
CA ARG A 132 8.48 -34.99 1.95
C ARG A 132 8.38 -33.64 2.66
N VAL A 133 7.29 -33.42 3.40
CA VAL A 133 7.08 -32.17 4.18
C VAL A 133 8.32 -31.75 4.99
N ARG A 134 9.02 -32.73 5.58
CA ARG A 134 10.22 -32.53 6.40
C ARG A 134 11.43 -31.98 5.64
N ASP A 135 11.46 -32.16 4.31
CA ASP A 135 12.58 -31.72 3.47
C ASP A 135 12.42 -30.25 3.01
N VAL A 136 11.21 -29.69 3.09
CA VAL A 136 10.88 -28.34 2.61
C VAL A 136 10.94 -27.29 3.73
N MET A 137 10.68 -27.70 4.98
CA MET A 137 10.67 -26.82 6.14
C MET A 137 12.01 -26.92 6.90
N CYS A 138 13.02 -26.20 6.44
CA CYS A 138 14.32 -25.97 7.11
C CYS A 138 15.22 -27.22 7.38
N PRO A 139 16.40 -27.36 6.76
CA PRO A 139 17.29 -28.52 6.94
C PRO A 139 18.16 -28.49 8.22
N THR A 140 17.84 -27.67 9.22
CA THR A 140 18.63 -27.59 10.47
C THR A 140 17.82 -28.08 11.64
N LEU A 141 17.95 -29.38 11.95
CA LEU A 141 17.84 -30.01 13.28
C LEU A 141 18.05 -31.52 13.06
N ALA A 142 19.31 -31.91 12.89
CA ALA A 142 19.82 -33.27 13.05
C ALA A 142 21.14 -33.18 13.81
#